data_AF-A0A939LPY4-F1
#
_entry.id   AF-A0A939LPY4-F1
#
_cell.length_a   1.000
_cell.length_b   1.000
_cell.length_c   1.000
_cell.angle_alpha   90.00
_cell.angle_beta   90.00
_cell.angle_gamma   90.00
#
_symmetry.space_group_name_H-M   'P 1'
#
loop_
_entity.id
_entity.type
_entity.pdbx_description
1 polymer ?
#
loop_
_entity_poly.entity_id
_entity_poly.type
_entity_poly.pdbx_seq_one_letter_code
_entity_poly.pdbx_strand_id
1 'polypeptide(L)'
;MTSSQRHQHARPAVDASMSLLNEVMYRPVDPSYEEAARRPREEPGGAAARGLRTGWYLGLAVVLGLATTTAIVTLRVPQPAATEGRSLLQEQIAERSAHVEELRAENAALGDEVAALQDAALAGADPALIEQLERLELASGAAAVQGPGLAVELDDPDADPQDARTRVQDVDLQIVTNALWAAGAEAIAINGQRLTGLSAIRGASEAILVDLQPLVAPYRVEAIGDPRGLQTDLARSSAANHLTMLSGSYGIDVTIEASTDLALPGASGTELRHASVPDSAVTDEVASSPPPDDGGES
;
A
#
# COMPACT_ATOMS: atom_id res chain seq x y z
N MET A 1 -10.49 1.38 -123.50
CA MET A 1 -11.97 1.32 -123.58
C MET A 1 -12.50 1.47 -122.16
N THR A 2 -12.68 2.70 -121.64
CA THR A 2 -13.89 3.55 -121.68
C THR A 2 -15.16 2.98 -121.06
N SER A 3 -15.78 3.83 -120.22
CA SER A 3 -17.16 3.84 -119.71
C SER A 3 -17.47 2.91 -118.52
N SER A 4 -18.22 3.31 -117.50
CA SER A 4 -19.03 4.52 -117.31
C SER A 4 -19.37 4.69 -115.82
N GLN A 5 -19.26 5.92 -115.32
CA GLN A 5 -19.83 6.36 -114.04
C GLN A 5 -21.35 6.17 -114.01
N ARG A 6 -21.92 5.86 -112.84
CA ARG A 6 -23.27 6.33 -112.47
C ARG A 6 -23.45 6.38 -110.94
N HIS A 7 -23.47 7.63 -110.48
CA HIS A 7 -24.28 8.24 -109.42
C HIS A 7 -24.86 7.39 -108.28
N GLN A 8 -24.46 7.77 -107.07
CA GLN A 8 -25.14 7.51 -105.80
C GLN A 8 -26.53 8.14 -105.79
N HIS A 9 -27.51 7.39 -105.27
CA HIS A 9 -28.80 7.90 -104.81
C HIS A 9 -28.99 7.45 -103.36
N ALA A 10 -28.92 8.42 -102.45
CA ALA A 10 -29.33 8.26 -101.06
C ALA A 10 -30.85 8.07 -101.01
N ARG A 11 -31.33 7.05 -100.28
CA ARG A 11 -32.76 6.84 -100.02
C ARG A 11 -33.19 7.66 -98.77
N PRO A 12 -34.45 8.13 -98.72
CA PRO A 12 -34.95 8.95 -97.61
C PRO A 12 -35.05 8.14 -96.31
N ALA A 13 -34.81 8.80 -95.18
CA ALA A 13 -35.05 8.22 -93.86
C ALA A 13 -36.54 7.90 -93.68
N VAL A 14 -36.82 6.67 -93.27
CA VAL A 14 -38.17 6.23 -92.90
C VAL A 14 -38.47 6.77 -91.50
N ASP A 15 -39.59 7.45 -91.33
CA ASP A 15 -40.06 8.02 -90.07
C ASP A 15 -40.09 7.00 -88.93
N ALA A 16 -39.41 7.32 -87.83
CA ALA A 16 -39.30 6.50 -86.63
C ALA A 16 -40.66 6.23 -85.93
N SER A 17 -41.71 6.96 -86.29
CA SER A 17 -43.06 6.78 -85.75
C SER A 17 -43.78 5.55 -86.32
N MET A 18 -43.49 5.17 -87.58
CA MET A 18 -44.10 4.00 -88.22
C MET A 18 -43.46 2.68 -87.80
N SER A 19 -42.20 2.68 -87.35
CA SER A 19 -41.54 1.47 -86.86
C SER A 19 -42.04 1.06 -85.49
N LEU A 20 -42.34 2.02 -84.60
CA LEU A 20 -42.86 1.76 -83.26
C LEU A 20 -44.27 1.17 -83.27
N LEU A 21 -45.15 1.64 -84.17
CA LEU A 21 -46.48 1.05 -84.31
C LEU A 21 -46.45 -0.37 -84.88
N ASN A 22 -45.49 -0.66 -85.77
CA ASN A 22 -45.34 -1.99 -86.35
C ASN A 22 -44.73 -2.99 -85.35
N GLU A 23 -43.83 -2.52 -84.47
CA GLU A 23 -43.22 -3.32 -83.39
C GLU A 23 -44.27 -3.74 -82.35
N VAL A 24 -45.19 -2.85 -81.96
CA VAL A 24 -46.27 -3.16 -81.00
C VAL A 24 -47.33 -4.11 -81.58
N MET A 25 -47.59 -4.04 -82.89
CA MET A 25 -48.62 -4.87 -83.54
C MET A 25 -48.15 -6.29 -83.87
N TYR A 26 -46.85 -6.51 -84.12
CA TYR A 26 -46.31 -7.81 -84.54
C TYR A 26 -45.37 -8.47 -83.51
N ARG A 27 -44.87 -7.75 -82.51
CA ARG A 27 -44.04 -8.27 -81.40
C ARG A 27 -44.54 -7.72 -80.06
N PRO A 28 -45.66 -8.24 -79.54
CA PRO A 28 -46.23 -7.76 -78.28
C PRO A 28 -45.44 -8.18 -77.03
N VAL A 29 -44.29 -8.84 -77.18
CA VAL A 29 -43.48 -9.39 -76.07
C VAL A 29 -42.07 -8.80 -76.13
N ASP A 30 -41.69 -8.12 -75.05
CA ASP A 30 -40.37 -7.51 -74.85
C ASP A 30 -39.26 -8.58 -74.83
N PRO A 31 -38.08 -8.38 -75.45
CA PRO A 31 -36.96 -9.32 -75.40
C PRO A 31 -36.58 -9.75 -73.97
N SER A 32 -36.76 -8.86 -72.99
CA SER A 32 -36.54 -9.15 -71.57
C SER A 32 -37.54 -10.16 -70.97
N TYR A 33 -38.73 -10.27 -71.56
CA TYR A 33 -39.74 -11.28 -71.20
C TYR A 33 -39.40 -12.66 -71.78
N GLU A 34 -38.78 -12.72 -72.96
CA GLU A 34 -38.31 -13.98 -73.55
C GLU A 34 -37.13 -14.58 -72.75
N GLU A 35 -36.27 -13.75 -72.17
CA GLU A 35 -35.19 -14.18 -71.27
C GLU A 35 -35.71 -14.67 -69.91
N ALA A 36 -36.79 -14.08 -69.40
CA ALA A 36 -37.45 -14.54 -68.18
C ALA A 36 -38.27 -15.83 -68.40
N ALA A 37 -38.87 -16.02 -69.58
CA ALA A 37 -39.66 -17.21 -69.92
C ALA A 37 -38.82 -18.41 -70.38
N ARG A 38 -37.58 -18.19 -70.83
CA ARG A 38 -36.60 -19.25 -71.20
C ARG A 38 -35.70 -19.70 -70.06
N ARG A 39 -35.77 -19.08 -68.88
CA ARG A 39 -35.24 -19.76 -67.69
C ARG A 39 -36.05 -21.06 -67.57
N PRO A 40 -35.40 -22.24 -67.60
CA PRO A 40 -36.06 -23.44 -67.15
C PRO A 40 -36.66 -23.10 -65.79
N ARG A 41 -37.93 -23.44 -65.55
CA ARG A 41 -38.39 -23.55 -64.16
C ARG A 41 -37.35 -24.44 -63.50
N GLU A 42 -36.50 -23.86 -62.66
CA GLU A 42 -35.62 -24.64 -61.81
C GLU A 42 -36.57 -25.52 -61.02
N GLU A 43 -36.58 -26.81 -61.36
CA GLU A 43 -37.06 -27.88 -60.51
C GLU A 43 -36.66 -27.54 -59.06
N PRO A 44 -37.52 -27.74 -58.05
CA PRO A 44 -37.16 -27.51 -56.66
C PRO A 44 -36.18 -28.60 -56.15
N GLY A 45 -35.06 -28.82 -56.86
CA GLY A 45 -33.99 -29.76 -56.55
C GLY A 45 -32.80 -29.11 -55.82
N GLY A 46 -32.84 -27.81 -55.54
CA GLY A 46 -31.75 -27.07 -54.88
C GLY A 46 -32.06 -26.60 -53.45
N ALA A 47 -33.29 -26.80 -52.95
CA ALA A 47 -33.65 -26.41 -51.58
C ALA A 47 -32.99 -27.33 -50.54
N ALA A 48 -32.87 -28.63 -50.84
CA ALA A 48 -32.15 -29.58 -50.00
C ALA A 48 -30.65 -29.25 -49.92
N ALA A 49 -30.00 -28.94 -51.04
CA ALA A 49 -28.57 -28.60 -51.06
C ALA A 49 -28.26 -27.27 -50.35
N ARG A 50 -29.14 -26.26 -50.43
CA ARG A 50 -29.03 -25.04 -49.60
C ARG A 50 -29.32 -25.32 -48.13
N GLY A 51 -30.33 -26.14 -47.81
CA GLY A 51 -30.65 -26.53 -46.42
C GLY A 51 -29.52 -27.29 -45.72
N LEU A 52 -28.87 -28.24 -46.42
CA LEU A 52 -27.67 -28.93 -45.91
C LEU A 52 -26.49 -27.96 -45.76
N ARG A 53 -26.34 -26.99 -46.68
CA ARG A 53 -25.30 -25.95 -46.59
C ARG A 53 -25.52 -25.03 -45.38
N THR A 54 -26.74 -24.55 -45.15
CA THR A 54 -27.05 -23.73 -43.98
C THR A 54 -26.93 -24.53 -42.68
N GLY A 55 -27.29 -25.82 -42.70
CA GLY A 55 -27.16 -26.72 -41.55
C GLY A 55 -25.72 -26.92 -41.07
N TRP A 56 -24.74 -27.10 -41.97
CA TRP A 56 -23.34 -27.25 -41.53
C TRP A 56 -22.74 -25.94 -41.00
N TYR A 57 -23.10 -24.78 -41.57
CA TYR A 57 -22.66 -23.49 -41.03
C TYR A 57 -23.21 -23.25 -39.63
N LEU A 58 -24.48 -23.61 -39.37
CA LEU A 58 -25.09 -23.56 -38.04
C LEU A 58 -24.40 -24.50 -37.06
N GLY A 59 -24.10 -25.74 -37.49
CA GLY A 59 -23.34 -26.70 -36.69
C GLY A 59 -21.95 -26.19 -36.34
N LEU A 60 -21.23 -25.62 -37.31
CA LEU A 60 -19.91 -25.03 -37.11
C LEU A 60 -19.96 -23.87 -36.11
N ALA A 61 -20.94 -22.97 -36.24
CA ALA A 61 -21.11 -21.83 -35.33
C ALA A 61 -21.39 -22.27 -33.88
N VAL A 62 -22.19 -23.32 -33.69
CA VAL A 62 -22.47 -23.89 -32.37
C VAL A 62 -21.21 -24.51 -31.76
N VAL A 63 -20.42 -25.26 -32.55
CA VAL A 63 -19.16 -25.86 -32.08
C VAL A 63 -18.15 -24.76 -31.71
N LEU A 64 -18.03 -23.71 -32.51
CA LEU A 64 -17.13 -22.59 -32.25
C LEU A 64 -17.57 -21.78 -31.01
N GLY A 65 -18.88 -21.60 -30.84
CA GLY A 65 -19.48 -21.00 -29.65
C GLY A 65 -19.24 -21.82 -28.37
N LEU A 66 -19.41 -23.13 -28.44
CA LEU A 66 -19.07 -24.05 -27.33
C LEU A 66 -17.57 -24.01 -27.03
N ALA A 67 -16.72 -24.11 -28.05
CA ALA A 67 -15.27 -24.09 -27.89
C ALA A 67 -14.75 -22.79 -27.26
N THR A 68 -15.27 -21.64 -27.71
CA THR A 68 -14.95 -20.33 -27.14
C THR A 68 -15.49 -20.18 -25.72
N THR A 69 -16.72 -20.65 -25.45
CA THR A 69 -17.28 -20.63 -24.09
C THR A 69 -16.45 -21.50 -23.14
N THR A 70 -16.08 -22.73 -23.55
CA THR A 70 -15.22 -23.60 -22.75
C THR A 70 -13.85 -22.99 -22.53
N ALA A 71 -13.25 -22.36 -23.55
CA ALA A 71 -11.96 -21.67 -23.43
C ALA A 71 -12.04 -20.50 -22.44
N ILE A 72 -13.10 -19.68 -22.51
CA ILE A 72 -13.32 -18.57 -21.58
C ILE A 72 -13.52 -19.07 -20.15
N VAL A 73 -14.27 -20.15 -19.95
CA VAL A 73 -14.47 -20.75 -18.63
C VAL A 73 -13.15 -21.29 -18.09
N THR A 74 -12.38 -22.06 -18.87
CA THR A 74 -11.09 -22.60 -18.43
C THR A 74 -10.03 -21.53 -18.15
N LEU A 75 -10.06 -20.40 -18.86
CA LEU A 75 -9.16 -19.27 -18.62
C LEU A 75 -9.57 -18.41 -17.42
N ARG A 76 -10.84 -18.48 -16.99
CA ARG A 76 -11.38 -17.72 -15.84
C ARG A 76 -11.39 -18.51 -14.54
N VAL A 77 -11.28 -19.84 -14.58
CA VAL A 77 -11.13 -20.65 -13.36
C VAL A 77 -9.73 -20.36 -12.80
N PRO A 78 -9.61 -19.77 -11.60
CA PRO A 78 -8.30 -19.59 -10.98
C PRO A 78 -7.65 -20.97 -10.80
N GLN A 79 -6.42 -21.11 -11.27
CA GLN A 79 -5.64 -22.34 -11.10
C GLN A 79 -5.64 -22.73 -9.61
N PRO A 80 -5.98 -23.96 -9.21
CA PRO A 80 -6.01 -24.37 -7.80
C PRO A 80 -4.68 -24.13 -7.08
N ALA A 81 -3.56 -24.20 -7.82
CA ALA A 81 -2.22 -23.85 -7.34
C ALA A 81 -2.08 -22.39 -6.87
N ALA A 82 -2.84 -21.44 -7.44
CA ALA A 82 -2.81 -20.04 -7.02
C ALA A 82 -3.58 -19.81 -5.72
N THR A 83 -4.63 -20.60 -5.46
CA THR A 83 -5.41 -20.54 -4.22
C THR A 83 -4.65 -21.24 -3.08
N GLU A 84 -4.04 -22.39 -3.35
CA GLU A 84 -3.22 -23.14 -2.39
C GLU A 84 -1.93 -22.39 -2.02
N GLY A 85 -1.26 -21.76 -2.99
CA GLY A 85 -0.12 -20.89 -2.72
C GLY A 85 -0.48 -19.67 -1.86
N ARG A 86 -1.67 -19.08 -2.06
CA ARG A 86 -2.13 -17.95 -1.25
C ARG A 86 -2.45 -18.36 0.19
N SER A 87 -3.09 -19.51 0.41
CA SER A 87 -3.38 -20.00 1.77
C SER A 87 -2.09 -20.34 2.53
N LEU A 88 -1.11 -20.96 1.86
CA LEU A 88 0.20 -21.24 2.45
C LEU A 88 0.94 -19.96 2.85
N LEU A 89 0.91 -18.93 2.00
CA LEU A 89 1.51 -17.63 2.32
C LEU A 89 0.79 -16.93 3.48
N GLN A 90 -0.54 -17.00 3.53
CA GLN A 90 -1.31 -16.42 4.64
C GLN A 90 -0.99 -17.13 5.96
N GLU A 91 -0.91 -18.46 5.95
CA GLU A 91 -0.53 -19.26 7.12
C GLU A 91 0.89 -18.94 7.58
N GLN A 92 1.85 -18.84 6.64
CA GLN A 92 3.23 -18.47 6.96
C GLN A 92 3.36 -17.05 7.51
N ILE A 93 2.58 -16.09 6.99
CA ILE A 93 2.53 -14.73 7.55
C ILE A 93 1.97 -14.77 8.97
N ALA A 94 0.85 -15.47 9.20
CA ALA A 94 0.24 -15.59 10.52
C ALA A 94 1.20 -16.23 11.54
N GLU A 95 1.88 -17.31 11.15
CA GLU A 95 2.89 -17.99 11.97
C GLU A 95 4.06 -17.06 12.32
N ARG A 96 4.62 -16.36 11.33
CA ARG A 96 5.73 -15.43 11.56
C ARG A 96 5.33 -14.23 12.40
N SER A 97 4.14 -13.69 12.18
CA SER A 97 3.59 -12.61 13.01
C SER A 97 3.43 -13.06 14.46
N ALA A 98 2.89 -14.27 14.70
CA ALA A 98 2.78 -14.82 16.04
C ALA A 98 4.16 -15.02 16.70
N HIS A 99 5.15 -15.50 15.95
CA HIS A 99 6.52 -15.67 16.47
C HIS A 99 7.20 -14.34 16.80
N VAL A 100 6.97 -13.29 16.01
CA VAL A 100 7.46 -11.94 16.33
C VAL A 100 6.82 -11.41 17.62
N GLU A 101 5.51 -11.60 17.80
CA GLU A 101 4.82 -11.21 19.05
C GLU A 101 5.32 -12.00 20.27
N GLU A 102 5.58 -13.30 20.10
CA GLU A 102 6.20 -14.13 21.14
C GLU A 102 7.58 -13.61 21.54
N LEU A 103 8.46 -13.36 20.57
CA LEU A 103 9.80 -12.81 20.82
C LEU A 103 9.75 -11.41 21.45
N ARG A 104 8.74 -10.59 21.12
CA ARG A 104 8.53 -9.29 21.76
C ARG A 104 8.14 -9.45 23.22
N ALA A 105 7.20 -10.35 23.52
CA ALA A 105 6.80 -10.65 24.89
C ALA A 105 7.98 -11.22 25.71
N GLU A 106 8.80 -12.08 25.10
CA GLU A 106 10.01 -12.62 25.73
C GLU A 106 11.04 -11.53 26.02
N ASN A 107 11.31 -10.62 25.07
CA ASN A 107 12.20 -9.49 25.30
C ASN A 107 11.69 -8.57 26.42
N ALA A 108 10.39 -8.31 26.49
CA ALA A 108 9.79 -7.53 27.57
C ALA A 108 9.99 -8.23 28.92
N ALA A 109 9.70 -9.53 29.00
CA ALA A 109 9.89 -10.32 30.22
C ALA A 109 11.35 -10.40 30.66
N LEU A 110 12.29 -10.54 29.72
CA LEU A 110 13.73 -10.51 30.00
C LEU A 110 14.17 -9.12 30.47
N GLY A 111 13.58 -8.04 29.92
CA GLY A 111 13.79 -6.68 30.40
C GLY A 111 13.36 -6.51 31.86
N ASP A 112 12.17 -7.01 32.20
CA ASP A 112 11.65 -7.00 33.57
C ASP A 112 12.53 -7.84 34.52
N GLU A 113 13.03 -8.99 34.06
CA GLU A 113 13.96 -9.83 34.84
C GLU A 113 15.29 -9.13 35.09
N VAL A 114 15.87 -8.47 34.07
CA VAL A 114 17.09 -7.68 34.21
C VAL A 114 16.89 -6.55 35.22
N ALA A 115 15.77 -5.83 35.15
CA ALA A 115 15.44 -4.77 36.11
C ALA A 115 15.37 -5.32 37.55
N ALA A 116 14.67 -6.44 37.76
CA ALA A 116 14.57 -7.08 39.07
C ALA A 116 15.93 -7.56 39.61
N LEU A 117 16.82 -8.06 38.74
CA LEU A 117 18.18 -8.47 39.13
C LEU A 117 19.06 -7.25 39.47
N GLN A 118 18.91 -6.15 38.74
CA GLN A 118 19.59 -4.89 39.05
C GLN A 118 19.15 -4.35 40.41
N ASP A 119 17.84 -4.31 40.68
CA ASP A 119 17.30 -3.90 41.98
C ASP A 119 17.85 -4.76 43.13
N ALA A 120 17.91 -6.07 42.94
CA ALA A 120 18.48 -6.98 43.92
C ALA A 120 19.99 -6.75 44.15
N ALA A 121 20.75 -6.46 43.09
CA ALA A 121 22.17 -6.13 43.19
C ALA A 121 22.41 -4.78 43.88
N LEU A 122 21.48 -3.83 43.73
CA LEU A 122 21.52 -2.50 44.33
C LEU A 122 20.98 -2.45 45.77
N ALA A 123 20.40 -3.54 46.29
CA ALA A 123 19.79 -3.59 47.63
C ALA A 123 20.74 -3.28 48.81
N GLY A 124 22.04 -3.16 48.58
CA GLY A 124 23.05 -2.70 49.54
C GLY A 124 23.94 -1.55 49.02
N ALA A 125 23.58 -0.94 47.90
CA ALA A 125 24.31 0.19 47.32
C ALA A 125 24.08 1.48 48.12
N ASP A 126 25.00 2.43 47.97
CA ASP A 126 24.86 3.77 48.54
C ASP A 126 23.57 4.44 48.00
N PRO A 127 22.67 4.94 48.86
CA PRO A 127 21.48 5.68 48.42
C PRO A 127 21.79 6.81 47.42
N ALA A 128 22.95 7.48 47.54
CA ALA A 128 23.35 8.53 46.62
C ALA A 128 23.65 7.99 45.20
N LEU A 129 24.18 6.76 45.11
CA LEU A 129 24.43 6.08 43.85
C LEU A 129 23.12 5.65 43.18
N ILE A 130 22.16 5.15 43.97
CA ILE A 130 20.83 4.77 43.47
C ILE A 130 20.11 5.99 42.87
N GLU A 131 20.09 7.11 43.59
CA GLU A 131 19.49 8.37 43.09
C GLU A 131 20.21 8.89 41.84
N GLN A 132 21.53 8.68 41.73
CA GLN A 132 22.27 9.02 40.52
C GLN A 132 21.90 8.12 39.34
N LEU A 133 21.73 6.82 39.58
CA LEU A 133 21.34 5.85 38.57
C LEU A 133 19.93 6.16 38.04
N GLU A 134 18.94 6.34 38.91
CA GLU A 134 17.56 6.68 38.53
C GLU A 134 17.51 7.93 37.64
N ARG A 135 18.27 8.99 37.99
CA ARG A 135 18.35 10.21 37.18
C ARG A 135 18.96 9.95 35.80
N LEU A 136 19.97 9.08 35.71
CA LEU A 136 20.59 8.71 34.44
C LEU A 136 19.65 7.84 33.59
N GLU A 137 18.89 6.93 34.21
CA GLU A 137 17.91 6.09 33.52
C GLU A 137 16.75 6.92 32.97
N LEU A 138 16.27 7.91 33.72
CA LEU A 138 15.28 8.87 33.24
C LEU A 138 15.84 9.71 32.08
N ALA A 139 17.05 10.26 32.23
CA ALA A 139 17.67 11.11 31.22
C ALA A 139 18.05 10.36 29.93
N SER A 140 18.40 9.07 30.04
CA SER A 140 18.69 8.21 28.89
C SER A 140 17.44 7.60 28.26
N GLY A 141 16.29 7.68 28.94
CA GLY A 141 15.04 7.05 28.54
C GLY A 141 14.98 5.55 28.82
N ALA A 142 15.93 4.99 29.59
CA ALA A 142 15.98 3.57 29.96
C ALA A 142 14.88 3.17 30.95
N ALA A 143 14.48 4.08 31.85
CA ALA A 143 13.40 3.82 32.80
C ALA A 143 12.02 3.97 32.15
N ALA A 144 11.09 3.07 32.51
CA ALA A 144 9.67 3.26 32.23
C ALA A 144 9.14 4.48 33.01
N VAL A 145 8.19 5.20 32.41
CA VAL A 145 7.64 6.44 33.00
C VAL A 145 6.13 6.48 32.85
N GLN A 146 5.47 7.14 33.79
CA GLN A 146 4.03 7.32 33.78
C GLN A 146 3.67 8.77 34.12
N GLY A 147 2.70 9.33 33.43
CA GLY A 147 2.27 10.69 33.68
C GLY A 147 1.21 11.21 32.72
N PRO A 148 0.70 12.43 32.93
CA PRO A 148 -0.22 13.07 32.01
C PRO A 148 0.49 13.41 30.70
N GLY A 149 -0.28 13.53 29.62
CA GLY A 149 0.29 13.86 28.32
C GLY A 149 -0.70 13.99 27.19
N LEU A 150 -0.18 13.86 25.97
CA LEU A 150 -0.91 13.98 24.71
C LEU A 150 -0.62 12.76 23.84
N ALA A 151 -1.68 12.15 23.29
CA ALA A 151 -1.58 11.11 22.27
C ALA A 151 -2.02 11.69 20.93
N VAL A 152 -1.19 11.53 19.90
CA VAL A 152 -1.47 11.90 18.51
C VAL A 152 -1.49 10.61 17.70
N GLU A 153 -2.65 10.28 17.16
CA GLU A 153 -2.88 9.08 16.34
C GLU A 153 -3.03 9.48 14.87
N LEU A 154 -2.28 8.81 13.99
CA LEU A 154 -2.34 8.97 12.55
C LEU A 154 -2.73 7.62 11.93
N ASP A 155 -3.84 7.58 11.21
CA ASP A 155 -4.32 6.39 10.52
C ASP A 155 -4.56 6.69 9.03
N ASP A 156 -4.28 5.72 8.16
CA ASP A 156 -4.41 5.84 6.71
C ASP A 156 -5.36 4.77 6.13
N PRO A 157 -6.63 4.72 6.57
CA PRO A 157 -7.55 3.62 6.27
C PRO A 157 -7.88 3.47 4.79
N ASP A 158 -7.89 4.57 4.04
CA ASP A 158 -8.24 4.64 2.62
C ASP A 158 -7.00 4.84 1.71
N ALA A 159 -5.82 4.45 2.18
CA ALA A 159 -4.57 4.59 1.42
C ALA A 159 -4.64 3.94 0.02
N ASP A 160 -4.37 4.71 -1.03
CA ASP A 160 -4.22 4.23 -2.40
C ASP A 160 -2.85 3.55 -2.57
N PRO A 161 -2.78 2.25 -2.89
CA PRO A 161 -1.53 1.55 -3.12
C PRO A 161 -0.67 2.16 -4.27
N GLN A 162 -1.29 2.94 -5.16
CA GLN A 162 -0.61 3.62 -6.26
C GLN A 162 -0.11 5.02 -5.91
N ASP A 163 -0.60 5.61 -4.80
CA ASP A 163 -0.21 6.95 -4.36
C ASP A 163 0.31 6.93 -2.93
N ALA A 164 1.62 6.80 -2.78
CA ALA A 164 2.30 6.73 -1.49
C ALA A 164 2.04 7.95 -0.58
N ARG A 165 1.56 9.08 -1.11
CA ARG A 165 1.24 10.27 -0.31
C ARG A 165 -0.04 10.13 0.52
N THR A 166 -0.89 9.16 0.17
CA THR A 166 -2.10 8.81 0.93
C THR A 166 -1.81 7.93 2.15
N ARG A 167 -0.56 7.49 2.29
CA ARG A 167 -0.08 6.75 3.46
C ARG A 167 0.68 7.66 4.40
N VAL A 168 0.64 7.33 5.68
CA VAL A 168 1.52 7.96 6.68
C VAL A 168 2.96 7.61 6.34
N GLN A 169 3.83 8.62 6.32
CA GLN A 169 5.26 8.49 6.05
C GLN A 169 6.09 8.74 7.31
N ASP A 170 7.34 8.29 7.28
CA ASP A 170 8.30 8.49 8.37
C ASP A 170 8.53 9.97 8.70
N VAL A 171 8.56 10.83 7.68
CA VAL A 171 8.63 12.29 7.82
C VAL A 171 7.45 12.85 8.61
N ASP A 172 6.25 12.29 8.47
CA ASP A 172 5.08 12.77 9.19
C ASP A 172 5.25 12.54 10.70
N LEU A 173 5.70 11.34 11.07
CA LEU A 173 6.00 11.01 12.46
C LEU A 173 7.18 11.81 13.00
N GLN A 174 8.22 12.07 12.20
CA GLN A 174 9.34 12.94 12.60
C GLN A 174 8.87 14.37 12.89
N ILE A 175 8.00 14.92 12.06
CA ILE A 175 7.45 16.29 12.24
C ILE A 175 6.66 16.36 13.55
N VAL A 176 5.76 15.40 13.79
CA VAL A 176 4.94 15.36 15.01
C VAL A 176 5.81 15.19 16.26
N THR A 177 6.72 14.21 16.23
CA THR A 177 7.63 13.91 17.34
C THR A 177 8.49 15.11 17.71
N ASN A 178 9.11 15.75 16.72
CA ASN A 178 9.95 16.92 16.95
C ASN A 178 9.14 18.11 17.47
N ALA A 179 7.90 18.29 17.03
CA ALA A 179 7.02 19.33 17.56
C ALA A 179 6.63 19.08 19.02
N LEU A 180 6.38 17.82 19.40
CA LEU A 180 6.10 17.45 20.79
C LEU A 180 7.33 17.66 21.69
N TRP A 181 8.52 17.29 21.24
CA TRP A 181 9.76 17.63 21.95
C TRP A 181 9.93 19.14 22.11
N ALA A 182 9.70 19.91 21.04
CA ALA A 182 9.77 21.37 21.08
C ALA A 182 8.70 22.00 21.98
N ALA A 183 7.55 21.33 22.16
CA ALA A 183 6.47 21.73 23.05
C ALA A 183 6.73 21.35 24.53
N GLY A 184 7.86 20.73 24.83
CA GLY A 184 8.26 20.38 26.20
C GLY A 184 7.81 18.99 26.65
N ALA A 185 7.62 18.04 25.73
CA ALA A 185 7.46 16.65 26.11
C ALA A 185 8.70 16.15 26.87
N GLU A 186 8.47 15.39 27.95
CA GLU A 186 9.52 14.83 28.81
C GLU A 186 9.89 13.40 28.36
N ALA A 187 8.93 12.68 27.78
CA ALA A 187 9.13 11.37 27.20
C ALA A 187 8.16 11.18 26.02
N ILE A 188 8.61 10.49 24.96
CA ILE A 188 7.79 10.16 23.80
C ILE A 188 7.95 8.67 23.45
N ALA A 189 6.86 8.02 23.07
CA ALA A 189 6.88 6.72 22.41
C ALA A 189 6.04 6.72 21.13
N ILE A 190 6.39 5.84 20.18
CA ILE A 190 5.59 5.58 18.98
C ILE A 190 5.22 4.11 18.97
N ASN A 191 3.92 3.79 19.03
CA ASN A 191 3.41 2.41 19.13
C ASN A 191 4.13 1.58 20.21
N GLY A 192 4.33 2.19 21.39
CA GLY A 192 5.05 1.56 22.50
C GLY A 192 6.57 1.51 22.36
N GLN A 193 7.17 2.07 21.30
CA GLN A 193 8.63 2.20 21.19
C GLN A 193 9.09 3.52 21.79
N ARG A 194 9.74 3.47 22.96
CA ARG A 194 10.27 4.63 23.67
C ARG A 194 11.40 5.27 22.87
N LEU A 195 11.26 6.56 22.59
CA LEU A 195 12.27 7.34 21.90
C LEU A 195 13.32 7.89 22.86
N THR A 196 14.56 7.91 22.40
CA THR A 196 15.74 8.47 23.08
C THR A 196 16.45 9.46 22.14
N GLY A 197 17.50 10.12 22.63
CA GLY A 197 18.35 10.97 21.80
C GLY A 197 19.08 10.24 20.66
N LEU A 198 19.09 8.90 20.67
CA LEU A 198 19.69 8.07 19.63
C LEU A 198 18.65 7.45 18.69
N SER A 199 17.37 7.65 18.97
CA SER A 199 16.30 6.96 18.24
C SER A 199 16.18 7.45 16.80
N ALA A 200 15.89 6.51 15.90
CA ALA A 200 15.76 6.78 14.48
C ALA A 200 14.38 6.35 13.95
N ILE A 201 13.69 7.30 13.32
CA ILE A 201 12.43 7.08 12.59
C ILE A 201 12.76 7.08 11.10
N ARG A 202 12.53 5.98 10.39
CA ARG A 202 12.93 5.83 8.97
C ARG A 202 11.94 5.01 8.15
N GLY A 203 11.70 5.40 6.91
CA GLY A 203 10.94 4.59 5.95
C GLY A 203 11.74 3.38 5.44
N ALA A 204 11.06 2.25 5.30
CA ALA A 204 11.57 1.02 4.70
C ALA A 204 10.54 0.43 3.72
N SER A 205 10.63 0.84 2.45
CA SER A 205 9.69 0.51 1.38
C SER A 205 8.24 0.91 1.71
N GLU A 206 7.48 0.04 2.37
CA GLU A 206 6.07 0.28 2.74
C GLU A 206 5.86 0.34 4.26
N ALA A 207 6.90 0.12 5.06
CA ALA A 207 6.82 0.18 6.52
C ALA A 207 7.61 1.37 7.06
N ILE A 208 7.21 1.86 8.23
CA ILE A 208 8.01 2.82 9.00
C ILE A 208 8.74 2.03 10.10
N LEU A 209 10.04 2.28 10.24
CA LEU A 209 10.88 1.70 11.28
C LEU A 209 11.13 2.74 12.36
N VAL A 210 10.96 2.35 13.63
CA VAL A 210 11.45 3.08 14.81
C VAL A 210 12.45 2.19 15.50
N ASP A 211 13.72 2.61 15.56
CA ASP A 211 14.82 1.82 16.13
C ASP A 211 14.89 0.39 15.56
N LEU A 212 14.76 0.32 14.23
CA LEU A 212 14.75 -0.92 13.44
C LEU A 212 13.52 -1.81 13.67
N GLN A 213 12.57 -1.40 14.51
CA GLN A 213 11.29 -2.08 14.69
C GLN A 213 10.27 -1.57 13.67
N PRO A 214 9.72 -2.45 12.81
CA PRO A 214 8.67 -2.06 11.89
C PRO A 214 7.36 -1.80 12.64
N LEU A 215 6.79 -0.63 12.37
CA LEU A 215 5.49 -0.18 12.85
C LEU A 215 4.49 -0.22 11.69
N VAL A 216 3.22 -0.40 12.05
CA VAL A 216 2.07 -0.40 11.14
C VAL A 216 1.02 0.57 11.66
N ALA A 217 0.21 1.11 10.76
CA ALA A 217 -0.92 1.95 11.11
C ALA A 217 -1.95 1.18 11.99
N PRO A 218 -2.66 1.88 12.90
CA PRO A 218 -2.54 3.29 13.22
C PRO A 218 -1.23 3.60 13.98
N TYR A 219 -0.63 4.75 13.69
CA TYR A 219 0.58 5.23 14.33
C TYR A 219 0.22 6.16 15.48
N ARG A 220 0.51 5.72 16.71
CA ARG A 220 0.21 6.44 17.94
C ARG A 220 1.48 7.01 18.54
N VAL A 221 1.60 8.33 18.50
CA VAL A 221 2.67 9.10 19.13
C VAL A 221 2.19 9.58 20.49
N GLU A 222 2.74 9.02 21.56
CA GLU A 222 2.36 9.32 22.94
C GLU A 222 3.46 10.13 23.60
N ALA A 223 3.12 11.29 24.16
CA ALA A 223 4.06 12.21 24.78
C ALA A 223 3.62 12.57 26.19
N ILE A 224 4.48 12.33 27.19
CA ILE A 224 4.28 12.77 28.57
C ILE A 224 4.75 14.22 28.72
N GLY A 225 3.96 15.03 29.43
CA GLY A 225 4.23 16.44 29.73
C GLY A 225 2.95 17.16 30.16
N ASP A 226 2.99 18.49 30.33
CA ASP A 226 1.77 19.27 30.60
C ASP A 226 0.81 19.17 29.40
N PRO A 227 -0.34 18.49 29.52
CA PRO A 227 -1.22 18.25 28.36
C PRO A 227 -1.70 19.55 27.71
N ARG A 228 -1.92 20.61 28.50
CA ARG A 228 -2.37 21.90 28.00
C ARG A 228 -1.26 22.63 27.26
N GLY A 229 -0.05 22.63 27.82
CA GLY A 229 1.15 23.15 27.17
C GLY A 229 1.42 22.44 25.85
N LEU A 230 1.50 21.10 25.88
CA LEU A 230 1.73 20.24 24.72
C LEU A 230 0.70 20.52 23.60
N GLN A 231 -0.59 20.52 23.93
CA GLN A 231 -1.63 20.77 22.94
C GLN A 231 -1.55 22.18 22.36
N THR A 232 -1.29 23.18 23.20
CA THR A 232 -1.22 24.59 22.78
C THR A 232 -0.03 24.84 21.86
N ASP A 233 1.15 24.32 22.21
CA ASP A 233 2.37 24.57 21.47
C ASP A 233 2.46 23.70 20.21
N LEU A 234 1.92 22.47 20.25
CA LEU A 234 1.70 21.67 19.04
C LEU A 234 0.79 22.42 18.06
N ALA A 235 -0.34 22.97 18.51
CA ALA A 235 -1.27 23.73 17.68
C ALA A 235 -0.66 25.00 17.06
N ARG A 236 0.37 25.58 17.68
CA ARG A 236 1.11 26.75 17.17
C ARG A 236 2.28 26.38 16.27
N SER A 237 2.70 25.13 16.27
CA SER A 237 3.85 24.66 15.50
C SER A 237 3.51 24.46 14.02
N SER A 238 4.53 24.29 13.18
CA SER A 238 4.34 23.88 11.79
C SER A 238 3.73 22.48 11.66
N ALA A 239 3.82 21.63 12.69
CA ALA A 239 3.23 20.29 12.68
C ALA A 239 1.70 20.33 12.64
N ALA A 240 1.05 21.31 13.28
CA ALA A 240 -0.41 21.44 13.19
C ALA A 240 -0.89 21.73 11.75
N ASN A 241 -0.16 22.59 11.02
CA ASN A 241 -0.45 22.86 9.61
C ASN A 241 -0.20 21.60 8.76
N HIS A 242 0.85 20.84 9.08
CA HIS A 242 1.16 19.58 8.42
C HIS A 242 0.05 18.55 8.62
N LEU A 243 -0.38 18.32 9.86
CA LEU A 243 -1.48 17.40 10.20
C LEU A 243 -2.81 17.79 9.53
N THR A 244 -3.11 19.09 9.47
CA THR A 244 -4.29 19.61 8.75
C THR A 244 -4.19 19.35 7.25
N MET A 245 -2.99 19.43 6.68
CA MET A 245 -2.74 19.14 5.27
C MET A 245 -2.86 17.65 4.98
N LEU A 246 -2.32 16.77 5.84
CA LEU A 246 -2.46 15.32 5.74
C LEU A 246 -3.93 14.90 5.73
N SER A 247 -4.72 15.38 6.70
CA SER A 247 -6.15 15.10 6.77
C SER A 247 -6.93 15.69 5.59
N GLY A 248 -6.73 16.96 5.25
CA GLY A 248 -7.53 17.64 4.23
C GLY A 248 -7.18 17.27 2.78
N SER A 249 -5.92 16.92 2.50
CA SER A 249 -5.43 16.69 1.13
C SER A 249 -5.18 15.22 0.80
N TYR A 250 -4.86 14.41 1.82
CA TYR A 250 -4.46 13.02 1.64
C TYR A 250 -5.38 12.01 2.33
N GLY A 251 -6.38 12.47 3.10
CA GLY A 251 -7.35 11.58 3.75
C GLY A 251 -6.77 10.78 4.91
N ILE A 252 -5.67 11.24 5.50
CA ILE A 252 -5.08 10.62 6.70
C ILE A 252 -5.86 11.11 7.92
N ASP A 253 -6.44 10.18 8.65
CA ASP A 253 -7.17 10.47 9.88
C ASP A 253 -6.18 10.86 10.98
N VAL A 254 -6.41 12.01 11.59
CA VAL A 254 -5.58 12.54 12.69
C VAL A 254 -6.44 12.77 13.91
N THR A 255 -6.13 12.06 14.99
CA THR A 255 -6.80 12.19 16.28
C THR A 255 -5.80 12.69 17.32
N ILE A 256 -6.18 13.71 18.08
CA ILE A 256 -5.33 14.29 19.14
C ILE A 256 -6.12 14.25 20.45
N GLU A 257 -5.61 13.52 21.43
CA GLU A 257 -6.27 13.28 22.71
C GLU A 257 -5.34 13.58 23.88
N ALA A 258 -5.82 14.40 24.81
CA ALA A 258 -5.14 14.57 26.09
C ALA A 258 -5.47 13.38 27.00
N SER A 259 -4.45 12.82 27.63
CA SER A 259 -4.60 11.78 28.66
C SER A 259 -4.05 12.29 29.98
N THR A 260 -4.72 11.92 31.07
CA THR A 260 -4.22 12.17 32.43
C THR A 260 -3.21 11.12 32.89
N ASP A 261 -3.16 10.00 32.19
CA ASP A 261 -2.33 8.85 32.55
C ASP A 261 -1.88 8.10 31.29
N LEU A 262 -0.63 8.31 30.91
CA LEU A 262 0.09 7.57 29.88
C LEU A 262 1.23 6.83 30.54
N ALA A 263 1.38 5.55 30.21
CA ALA A 263 2.51 4.73 30.62
C ALA A 263 3.38 4.46 29.40
N LEU A 264 4.62 4.94 29.41
CA LEU A 264 5.59 4.70 28.36
C LEU A 264 6.65 3.71 28.86
N PRO A 265 7.00 2.68 28.09
CA PRO A 265 8.03 1.74 28.50
C PRO A 265 9.41 2.41 28.55
N GLY A 266 10.36 1.72 29.17
CA GLY A 266 11.78 2.04 29.01
C GLY A 266 12.25 1.77 27.59
N ALA A 267 13.23 2.52 27.11
CA ALA A 267 13.87 2.24 25.84
C ALA A 267 14.58 0.88 25.92
N SER A 268 14.36 0.04 24.91
CA SER A 268 15.08 -1.23 24.80
C SER A 268 16.58 -0.94 24.78
N GLY A 269 17.31 -1.57 25.70
CA GLY A 269 18.69 -1.21 26.01
C GLY A 269 19.58 -1.14 24.78
N THR A 270 20.43 -0.11 24.74
CA THR A 270 21.54 -0.09 23.79
C THR A 270 22.48 -1.25 24.14
N GLU A 271 22.81 -2.10 23.16
CA GLU A 271 23.82 -3.14 23.36
C GLU A 271 25.16 -2.47 23.68
N LEU A 272 25.53 -2.47 24.96
CA LEU A 272 26.76 -1.86 25.44
C LEU A 272 27.96 -2.72 25.00
N ARG A 273 28.48 -2.46 23.80
CA ARG A 273 29.64 -3.20 23.27
C ARG A 273 30.94 -2.80 23.94
N HIS A 274 31.09 -1.50 24.20
CA HIS A 274 32.26 -0.93 24.86
C HIS A 274 31.84 0.28 25.69
N ALA A 275 32.36 0.35 26.91
CA ALA A 275 32.32 1.56 27.74
C ALA A 275 33.63 1.67 28.51
N SER A 276 34.12 2.89 28.68
CA SER A 276 35.20 3.21 29.60
C SER A 276 34.75 4.37 30.46
N VAL A 277 34.99 4.28 31.77
CA VAL A 277 34.78 5.40 32.68
C VAL A 277 35.77 6.51 32.27
N PRO A 278 35.31 7.74 32.02
CA PRO A 278 36.22 8.86 31.76
C PRO A 278 37.15 9.06 32.96
N ASP A 279 38.45 9.28 32.73
CA ASP A 279 39.46 9.43 33.80
C ASP A 279 39.07 10.47 34.87
N SER A 280 38.27 11.48 34.51
CA SER A 280 37.75 12.52 35.39
C SER A 280 36.71 12.04 36.43
N ALA A 281 36.14 10.85 36.28
CA ALA A 281 35.19 10.29 37.25
C ALA A 281 35.89 9.44 38.34
N VAL A 282 37.16 9.07 38.13
CA VAL A 282 37.94 8.23 39.07
C VAL A 282 38.58 9.08 40.18
N THR A 283 38.64 10.40 40.02
CA THR A 283 39.38 11.28 40.95
C THR A 283 38.66 11.65 42.25
N ASP A 284 37.34 11.46 42.37
CA ASP A 284 36.62 11.87 43.58
C ASP A 284 36.52 10.76 44.66
N GLU A 285 36.71 9.49 44.31
CA GLU A 285 36.49 8.38 45.26
C GLU A 285 37.76 7.94 46.02
N VAL A 286 38.96 8.19 45.47
CA VAL A 286 40.22 7.75 46.10
C VAL A 286 40.76 8.75 47.13
N ALA A 287 40.23 9.98 47.18
CA ALA A 287 40.73 11.04 48.08
C ALA A 287 40.16 10.97 49.52
N SER A 288 39.16 10.14 49.80
CA SER A 288 38.46 10.11 51.10
C SER A 288 38.72 8.89 51.99
N SER A 289 39.60 7.95 51.61
CA SER A 289 40.07 6.92 52.54
C SER A 289 41.29 7.45 53.32
N PRO A 290 41.20 7.68 54.65
CA PRO A 290 42.38 7.98 55.44
C PRO A 290 43.28 6.73 55.46
N PRO A 291 44.62 6.88 55.45
CA PRO A 291 45.50 5.73 55.67
C PRO A 291 45.19 5.11 57.04
N PRO A 292 45.32 3.78 57.20
CA PRO A 292 45.10 3.13 58.48
C PRO A 292 46.06 3.73 59.51
N ASP A 293 45.47 4.15 60.63
CA ASP A 293 46.17 4.63 61.82
C ASP A 293 47.05 3.50 62.36
N ASP A 294 48.35 3.55 62.10
CA ASP A 294 49.33 2.65 62.70
C ASP A 294 49.60 3.14 64.14
N GLY A 295 48.55 3.01 64.95
CA GLY A 295 48.51 3.38 66.35
C GLY A 295 49.05 2.27 67.24
N GLY A 296 50.39 2.17 67.28
CA GLY A 296 51.17 1.84 68.48
C GLY A 296 51.26 0.40 68.95
N GLU A 297 52.48 -0.02 69.30
CA GLU A 297 52.81 -0.28 70.71
C GLU A 297 54.33 -0.24 70.94
N SER A 298 54.66 0.32 72.09
CA SER A 298 55.93 0.48 72.83
C SER A 298 56.90 -0.69 72.87
#